data_AF-A0A1P8B0H9-F1
#
_entry.id   AF-A0A1P8B0H9-F1
#
_cell.length_a   1.000
_cell.length_b   1.000
_cell.length_c   1.000
_cell.angle_alpha   90.00
_cell.angle_beta   90.00
_cell.angle_gamma   90.00
#
_symmetry.space_group_name_H-M   'P 1'
#
loop_
_entity.id
_entity.type
_entity.pdbx_description
1 polymer ?
#
loop_
_entity_poly.entity_id
_entity_poly.type
_entity_poly.pdbx_seq_one_letter_code
_entity_poly.pdbx_strand_id
1 'polypeptide(L)'
;MVSSGISPNEASVTSVARLAAAKGNGDYAFKVVKEFVSVGGVSIPRLRTYAPALLCFCEKLEAEKGYEVEEHMEAAGIALEEAEISALLKVSAATGRENKVYRYLHKLREYVGCVSEETLKIIEEWFCGEKAGEVGDNGIGSDVGMLREAVLNNGGGWHGHGWVGEGKWTVKKGNVSSTGRCLSCSEQLACVDTNEVETQKFVDSLVALAMDRKTKMNSCETNVVFSEFQDWLEKHGDYEAIVDGANIGLYQQNFVDGSFSLSQLESVMKELYRESGNNKWPLILLHKRRVKTLLENPTHRNLVEEWISNGVLYATPPGSNDDWYWLYAAAKLKCLLVTNDEMRDHIFELLGSTFFQKWKERHQVRYTFVKGNLKLEMPSPFSVVIQESEKGSWHFPVSCENNEESSRTWMCISRQSILDSPKSNGKIP
;
A
#
# COMPACT_ATOMS: atom_id res chain seq x y z
N MET A 1 -35.74 -29.11 -9.16
CA MET A 1 -35.86 -27.69 -8.78
C MET A 1 -36.39 -26.87 -9.94
N VAL A 2 -35.59 -26.67 -11.00
CA VAL A 2 -36.04 -25.91 -12.20
C VAL A 2 -37.23 -26.57 -12.89
N SER A 3 -37.20 -27.89 -13.09
CA SER A 3 -38.34 -28.67 -13.62
C SER A 3 -39.58 -28.67 -12.71
N SER A 4 -39.45 -28.18 -11.47
CA SER A 4 -40.53 -28.06 -10.49
C SER A 4 -40.97 -26.61 -10.29
N GLY A 5 -40.52 -25.68 -11.14
CA GLY A 5 -40.87 -24.25 -11.07
C GLY A 5 -40.19 -23.47 -9.93
N ILE A 6 -39.21 -24.06 -9.24
CA ILE A 6 -38.50 -23.41 -8.14
C ILE A 6 -37.26 -22.69 -8.68
N SER A 7 -37.19 -21.38 -8.50
CA SER A 7 -36.02 -20.56 -8.85
C SER A 7 -34.86 -20.85 -7.88
N PRO A 8 -33.71 -21.34 -8.35
CA PRO A 8 -32.56 -21.59 -7.48
C PRO A 8 -32.01 -20.29 -6.89
N ASN A 9 -31.73 -20.28 -5.58
CA ASN A 9 -30.94 -19.22 -4.97
C ASN A 9 -29.44 -19.56 -5.03
N GLU A 10 -28.59 -18.58 -4.71
CA GLU A 10 -27.12 -18.74 -4.75
C GLU A 10 -26.64 -19.94 -3.93
N ALA A 11 -27.20 -20.18 -2.74
CA ALA A 11 -26.80 -21.31 -1.88
C ALA A 11 -27.11 -22.68 -2.52
N SER A 12 -28.24 -22.78 -3.23
CA SER A 12 -28.63 -24.00 -3.96
C SER A 12 -27.66 -24.26 -5.13
N VAL A 13 -27.33 -23.21 -5.89
CA VAL A 13 -26.35 -23.29 -6.98
C VAL A 13 -24.97 -23.69 -6.47
N THR A 14 -24.49 -23.03 -5.42
CA THR A 14 -23.22 -23.35 -4.78
C THR A 14 -23.16 -24.80 -4.28
N SER A 15 -24.26 -25.32 -3.72
CA SER A 15 -24.33 -26.72 -3.28
C SER A 15 -24.26 -27.70 -4.46
N VAL A 16 -24.95 -27.40 -5.57
CA VAL A 16 -24.89 -28.21 -6.80
C VAL A 16 -23.48 -28.16 -7.42
N ALA A 17 -22.86 -26.99 -7.49
CA ALA A 17 -21.51 -26.82 -8.01
C ALA A 17 -20.48 -27.61 -7.17
N ARG A 18 -20.60 -27.57 -5.83
CA ARG A 18 -19.76 -28.39 -4.93
C ARG A 18 -19.96 -29.88 -5.15
N LEU A 19 -21.21 -30.35 -5.28
CA LEU A 19 -21.50 -31.76 -5.55
C LEU A 19 -20.94 -32.21 -6.91
N ALA A 20 -21.00 -31.34 -7.92
CA ALA A 20 -20.44 -31.59 -9.24
C ALA A 20 -18.91 -31.69 -9.19
N ALA A 21 -18.26 -30.71 -8.56
CA ALA A 21 -16.80 -30.67 -8.38
C ALA A 21 -16.28 -31.86 -7.55
N ALA A 22 -16.99 -32.26 -6.48
CA ALA A 22 -16.64 -33.44 -5.68
C ALA A 22 -16.72 -34.76 -6.47
N LYS A 23 -17.52 -34.81 -7.55
CA LYS A 23 -17.56 -35.91 -8.51
C LYS A 23 -16.53 -35.75 -9.63
N GLY A 24 -15.66 -34.75 -9.55
CA GLY A 24 -14.70 -34.38 -10.59
C GLY A 24 -15.34 -33.76 -11.83
N ASN A 25 -16.59 -33.29 -11.78
CA ASN A 25 -17.24 -32.70 -12.96
C ASN A 25 -17.20 -31.16 -12.90
N GLY A 26 -16.02 -30.60 -13.18
CA GLY A 26 -15.80 -29.15 -13.25
C GLY A 26 -16.63 -28.47 -14.34
N ASP A 27 -16.82 -29.11 -15.50
CA ASP A 27 -17.63 -28.58 -16.61
C ASP A 27 -19.08 -28.37 -16.20
N TYR A 28 -19.67 -29.35 -15.51
CA TYR A 28 -21.03 -29.22 -14.99
C TYR A 28 -21.09 -28.21 -13.84
N ALA A 29 -20.10 -28.20 -12.94
CA ALA A 29 -20.02 -27.19 -11.87
C ALA A 29 -20.04 -25.78 -12.46
N PHE A 30 -19.20 -25.51 -13.47
CA PHE A 30 -19.13 -24.20 -14.10
C PHE A 30 -20.37 -23.85 -14.92
N LYS A 31 -20.93 -24.83 -15.65
CA LYS A 31 -22.17 -24.65 -16.42
C LYS A 31 -23.31 -24.13 -15.54
N VAL A 32 -23.51 -24.73 -14.37
CA VAL A 32 -24.58 -24.31 -13.45
C VAL A 32 -24.35 -22.87 -12.97
N VAL A 33 -23.09 -22.46 -12.76
CA VAL A 33 -22.76 -21.07 -12.41
C VAL A 33 -23.05 -20.11 -13.57
N LYS A 34 -22.65 -20.45 -14.81
CA LYS A 34 -22.95 -19.63 -15.99
C LYS A 34 -24.46 -19.46 -16.20
N GLU A 35 -25.22 -20.54 -16.07
CA GLU A 35 -26.68 -20.50 -16.14
C GLU A 35 -27.25 -19.57 -15.07
N PHE A 36 -26.79 -19.67 -13.83
CA PHE A 36 -27.20 -18.80 -12.74
C PHE A 36 -26.92 -17.31 -13.02
N VAL A 37 -25.75 -16.98 -13.58
CA VAL A 37 -25.43 -15.59 -13.96
C VAL A 37 -26.28 -15.12 -15.14
N SER A 38 -26.49 -15.97 -16.15
CA SER A 38 -27.23 -15.61 -17.36
C SER A 38 -28.73 -15.35 -17.12
N VAL A 39 -29.33 -16.04 -16.14
CA VAL A 39 -30.76 -15.88 -15.82
C VAL A 39 -31.08 -14.49 -15.27
N GLY A 40 -30.10 -13.81 -14.65
CA GLY A 40 -30.22 -12.42 -14.19
C GLY A 40 -31.33 -12.23 -13.14
N GLY A 41 -30.96 -12.07 -11.87
CA GLY A 41 -31.95 -11.96 -10.79
C GLY A 41 -31.46 -11.20 -9.56
N VAL A 42 -32.26 -11.25 -8.49
CA VAL A 42 -32.01 -10.55 -7.21
C VAL A 42 -30.74 -11.06 -6.49
N SER A 43 -30.31 -12.28 -6.77
CA SER A 43 -29.12 -12.90 -6.16
C SER A 43 -27.93 -12.89 -7.11
N ILE A 44 -26.82 -12.34 -6.63
CA ILE A 44 -25.55 -12.20 -7.36
C ILE A 44 -24.63 -13.37 -6.97
N PRO A 45 -23.85 -13.95 -7.90
CA PRO A 45 -22.85 -14.96 -7.54
C PRO A 45 -21.78 -14.39 -6.60
N ARG A 46 -21.13 -15.29 -5.85
CA ARG A 46 -20.02 -14.97 -4.95
C ARG A 46 -18.83 -15.85 -5.26
N LEU A 47 -17.68 -15.56 -4.66
CA LEU A 47 -16.46 -16.38 -4.77
C LEU A 47 -16.75 -17.88 -4.54
N ARG A 48 -17.47 -18.20 -3.45
CA ARG A 48 -17.86 -19.58 -3.09
C ARG A 48 -18.71 -20.30 -4.15
N THR A 49 -19.36 -19.56 -5.06
CA THR A 49 -20.18 -20.10 -6.15
C THR A 49 -19.27 -20.61 -7.27
N TYR A 50 -18.17 -19.92 -7.54
CA TYR A 50 -17.20 -20.25 -8.59
C TYR A 50 -16.09 -21.20 -8.13
N ALA A 51 -15.63 -21.04 -6.88
CA ALA A 51 -14.48 -21.77 -6.33
C ALA A 51 -14.52 -23.29 -6.59
N PRO A 52 -15.66 -24.01 -6.46
CA PRO A 52 -15.68 -25.45 -6.73
C PRO A 52 -15.29 -25.83 -8.16
N ALA A 53 -15.73 -25.05 -9.16
CA ALA A 53 -15.39 -25.31 -10.56
C ALA A 53 -13.91 -25.00 -10.84
N LEU A 54 -13.44 -23.84 -10.37
CA LEU A 54 -12.06 -23.39 -10.53
C LEU A 54 -11.06 -24.39 -9.91
N LEU A 55 -11.28 -24.74 -8.64
CA LEU A 55 -10.42 -25.68 -7.93
C LEU A 55 -10.42 -27.06 -8.59
N CYS A 56 -11.58 -27.54 -9.05
CA CYS A 56 -11.68 -28.81 -9.77
C CYS A 56 -10.86 -28.83 -11.06
N PHE A 57 -10.89 -27.75 -11.86
CA PHE A 57 -10.07 -27.65 -13.07
C PHE A 57 -8.58 -27.56 -12.74
N CYS A 58 -8.19 -26.79 -11.73
CA CYS A 58 -6.81 -26.69 -11.29
C CYS A 58 -6.25 -28.03 -10.80
N GLU A 59 -7.01 -28.78 -10.00
CA GLU A 59 -6.63 -30.12 -9.52
C GLU A 59 -6.44 -31.12 -10.67
N LYS A 60 -7.21 -30.96 -11.74
CA LYS A 60 -7.14 -31.80 -12.96
C LYS A 60 -6.11 -31.35 -13.98
N LEU A 61 -5.34 -30.31 -13.67
CA LEU A 61 -4.38 -29.68 -14.60
C LEU A 61 -5.02 -29.10 -15.88
N GLU A 62 -6.31 -28.78 -15.84
CA GLU A 62 -7.06 -28.16 -16.95
C GLU A 62 -6.91 -26.62 -16.92
N ALA A 63 -5.68 -26.13 -17.13
CA ALA A 63 -5.32 -24.71 -16.98
C ALA A 63 -6.24 -23.73 -17.74
N GLU A 64 -6.54 -23.99 -19.02
CA GLU A 64 -7.40 -23.09 -19.83
C GLU A 64 -8.79 -22.92 -19.23
N LYS A 65 -9.37 -24.01 -18.72
CA LYS A 65 -10.70 -23.96 -18.10
C LYS A 65 -10.65 -23.21 -16.78
N GLY A 66 -9.56 -23.36 -16.00
CA GLY A 66 -9.32 -22.55 -14.81
C GLY A 66 -9.27 -21.05 -15.13
N TYR A 67 -8.60 -20.67 -16.22
CA TYR A 67 -8.52 -19.28 -16.68
C TYR A 67 -9.86 -18.76 -17.19
N GLU A 68 -10.63 -19.58 -17.89
CA GLU A 68 -11.99 -19.22 -18.34
C GLU A 68 -12.91 -18.94 -17.14
N VAL A 69 -12.76 -19.70 -16.04
CA VAL A 69 -13.50 -19.43 -14.80
C VAL A 69 -13.07 -18.09 -14.20
N GLU A 70 -11.77 -17.80 -14.13
CA GLU A 70 -11.26 -16.50 -13.66
C GLU A 70 -11.80 -15.33 -14.51
N GLU A 71 -11.73 -15.42 -15.83
CA GLU A 71 -12.24 -14.37 -16.73
C GLU A 71 -13.73 -14.11 -16.51
N HIS A 72 -14.51 -15.16 -16.27
CA HIS A 72 -15.92 -15.04 -15.95
C HIS A 72 -16.16 -14.43 -14.56
N MET A 73 -15.28 -14.68 -13.59
CA MET A 73 -15.33 -14.05 -12.26
C MET A 73 -15.01 -12.56 -12.33
N GLU A 74 -13.98 -12.19 -13.10
CA GLU A 74 -13.61 -10.79 -13.35
C GLU A 74 -14.76 -10.03 -14.01
N ALA A 75 -15.40 -10.61 -15.04
CA ALA A 75 -16.58 -10.03 -15.68
C ALA A 75 -17.78 -9.87 -14.74
N ALA A 76 -17.87 -10.70 -13.70
CA ALA A 76 -18.89 -10.61 -12.65
C ALA A 76 -18.48 -9.68 -11.48
N GLY A 77 -17.30 -9.05 -11.53
CA GLY A 77 -16.79 -8.18 -10.47
C GLY A 77 -16.39 -8.93 -9.18
N ILE A 78 -16.04 -10.21 -9.28
CA ILE A 78 -15.65 -11.04 -8.13
C ILE A 78 -14.12 -11.14 -8.07
N ALA A 79 -13.54 -10.63 -6.99
CA ALA A 79 -12.11 -10.76 -6.71
C ALA A 79 -11.77 -12.18 -6.21
N LEU A 80 -10.55 -12.63 -6.54
CA LEU A 80 -9.99 -13.89 -6.04
C LEU A 80 -9.38 -13.69 -4.66
N GLU A 81 -9.43 -14.72 -3.83
CA GLU A 81 -8.67 -14.80 -2.57
C GLU A 81 -7.45 -15.72 -2.75
N GLU A 82 -6.61 -15.83 -1.71
CA GLU A 82 -5.33 -16.57 -1.78
C GLU A 82 -5.50 -18.02 -2.25
N ALA A 83 -6.55 -18.72 -1.80
CA ALA A 83 -6.79 -20.11 -2.17
C ALA A 83 -7.01 -20.29 -3.68
N GLU A 84 -7.79 -19.42 -4.31
CA GLU A 84 -8.02 -19.49 -5.75
C GLU A 84 -6.79 -19.03 -6.55
N ILE A 85 -6.09 -17.97 -6.09
CA ILE A 85 -4.87 -17.49 -6.76
C ILE A 85 -3.76 -18.55 -6.68
N SER A 86 -3.57 -19.19 -5.52
CA SER A 86 -2.56 -20.25 -5.34
C SER A 86 -2.87 -21.50 -6.19
N ALA A 87 -4.14 -21.87 -6.35
CA ALA A 87 -4.54 -22.96 -7.25
C ALA A 87 -4.24 -22.64 -8.72
N LEU A 88 -4.55 -21.42 -9.17
CA LEU A 88 -4.22 -20.93 -10.52
C LEU A 88 -2.71 -20.83 -10.74
N LEU A 89 -1.96 -20.35 -9.75
CA LEU A 89 -0.51 -20.32 -9.76
C LEU A 89 0.07 -21.73 -9.92
N LYS A 90 -0.42 -22.69 -9.12
CA LYS A 90 0.03 -24.09 -9.14
C LYS A 90 -0.21 -24.75 -10.50
N VAL A 91 -1.42 -24.62 -11.06
CA VAL A 91 -1.71 -25.21 -12.39
C VAL A 91 -0.90 -24.53 -13.50
N SER A 92 -0.63 -23.23 -13.37
CA SER A 92 0.23 -22.49 -14.30
C SER A 92 1.67 -22.99 -14.25
N ALA A 93 2.22 -23.19 -13.05
CA ALA A 93 3.56 -23.74 -12.85
C ALA A 93 3.65 -25.17 -13.40
N ALA A 94 2.68 -26.04 -13.08
CA ALA A 94 2.66 -27.43 -13.50
C ALA A 94 2.49 -27.62 -15.02
N THR A 95 1.73 -26.73 -15.68
CA THR A 95 1.60 -26.71 -17.15
C THR A 95 2.67 -25.85 -17.83
N GLY A 96 3.57 -25.26 -17.04
CA GLY A 96 4.69 -24.48 -17.50
C GLY A 96 4.29 -23.23 -18.29
N ARG A 97 3.36 -22.44 -17.78
CA ARG A 97 2.92 -21.18 -18.38
C ARG A 97 3.53 -20.01 -17.64
N GLU A 98 4.76 -19.64 -17.99
CA GLU A 98 5.58 -18.65 -17.27
C GLU A 98 4.94 -17.27 -17.15
N ASN A 99 4.23 -16.80 -18.19
CA ASN A 99 3.53 -15.51 -18.16
C ASN A 99 2.34 -15.53 -17.19
N LYS A 100 1.67 -16.67 -17.07
CA LYS A 100 0.57 -16.85 -16.11
C LYS A 100 1.10 -16.96 -14.69
N VAL A 101 2.21 -17.66 -14.47
CA VAL A 101 2.90 -17.67 -13.17
C VAL A 101 3.23 -16.25 -12.72
N TYR A 102 3.88 -15.45 -13.57
CA TYR A 102 4.20 -14.05 -13.29
C TYR A 102 2.94 -13.24 -12.93
N ARG A 103 1.88 -13.35 -13.73
CA ARG A 103 0.58 -12.70 -13.46
C ARG A 103 0.02 -13.07 -12.10
N TYR A 104 0.06 -14.35 -11.70
CA TYR A 104 -0.50 -14.78 -10.42
C TYR A 104 0.36 -14.38 -9.22
N LEU A 105 1.69 -14.26 -9.36
CA LEU A 105 2.53 -13.65 -8.32
C LEU A 105 2.15 -12.19 -8.06
N HIS A 106 1.88 -11.42 -9.13
CA HIS A 106 1.38 -10.05 -9.00
C HIS A 106 -0.03 -9.98 -8.43
N LYS A 107 -0.92 -10.92 -8.76
CA LYS A 107 -2.23 -11.02 -8.09
C LYS A 107 -2.10 -11.31 -6.59
N LEU A 108 -1.19 -12.20 -6.18
CA LEU A 108 -0.91 -12.41 -4.75
C LEU A 108 -0.44 -11.11 -4.10
N ARG A 109 0.42 -10.33 -4.77
CA ARG A 109 0.89 -9.03 -4.27
C ARG A 109 -0.28 -8.07 -4.04
N GLU A 110 -1.19 -7.98 -5.00
CA GLU A 110 -2.32 -7.06 -4.99
C GLU A 110 -3.35 -7.40 -3.90
N TYR A 111 -3.70 -8.68 -3.77
CA TYR A 111 -4.86 -9.11 -2.96
C TYR A 111 -4.50 -9.71 -1.58
N VAL A 112 -3.30 -10.26 -1.40
CA VAL A 112 -3.00 -11.13 -0.23
C VAL A 112 -1.98 -10.48 0.73
N GLY A 113 -1.01 -9.71 0.23
CA GLY A 113 0.01 -9.04 1.06
C GLY A 113 1.03 -10.00 1.66
N CYS A 114 0.63 -10.87 2.59
CA CYS A 114 1.44 -11.94 3.21
C CYS A 114 0.90 -13.31 2.83
N VAL A 115 1.76 -14.22 2.38
CA VAL A 115 1.33 -15.54 1.89
C VAL A 115 1.38 -16.61 2.97
N SER A 116 0.46 -17.57 2.89
CA SER A 116 0.48 -18.81 3.67
C SER A 116 1.69 -19.68 3.32
N GLU A 117 2.07 -20.58 4.24
CA GLU A 117 3.13 -21.56 4.00
C GLU A 117 2.76 -22.53 2.87
N GLU A 118 1.48 -22.80 2.63
CA GLU A 118 0.98 -23.61 1.52
C GLU A 118 1.25 -22.94 0.16
N THR A 119 0.90 -21.66 0.03
CA THR A 119 1.19 -20.88 -1.18
C THR A 119 2.69 -20.73 -1.39
N LEU A 120 3.44 -20.54 -0.31
CA LEU A 120 4.88 -20.36 -0.36
C LEU A 120 5.60 -21.61 -0.90
N LYS A 121 5.13 -22.82 -0.59
CA LYS A 121 5.67 -24.07 -1.15
C LYS A 121 5.47 -24.12 -2.67
N ILE A 122 4.32 -23.69 -3.18
CA ILE A 122 4.06 -23.64 -4.63
C ILE A 122 5.03 -22.67 -5.32
N ILE A 123 5.28 -21.52 -4.69
CA ILE A 123 6.24 -20.53 -5.18
C ILE A 123 7.66 -21.12 -5.20
N GLU A 124 8.08 -21.74 -4.09
CA GLU A 124 9.39 -22.39 -3.97
C GLU A 124 9.58 -23.51 -5.01
N GLU A 125 8.57 -24.35 -5.22
CA GLU A 125 8.58 -25.40 -6.24
C GLU A 125 8.77 -24.84 -7.66
N TRP A 126 8.10 -23.73 -8.01
CA TRP A 126 8.30 -23.07 -9.30
C TRP A 126 9.75 -22.59 -9.46
N PHE A 127 10.25 -21.80 -8.52
CA PHE A 127 11.57 -21.17 -8.64
C PHE A 127 12.74 -22.16 -8.53
N CYS A 128 12.55 -23.29 -7.83
CA CYS A 128 13.51 -24.40 -7.81
C CYS A 128 13.42 -25.28 -9.07
N GLY A 129 12.34 -25.18 -9.85
CA GLY A 129 12.12 -25.97 -11.06
C GLY A 129 13.01 -25.55 -12.23
N GLU A 130 13.30 -26.49 -13.13
CA GLU A 130 14.15 -26.25 -14.31
C GLU A 130 13.56 -25.16 -15.21
N LYS A 131 12.25 -25.19 -15.43
CA LYS A 131 11.55 -24.24 -16.30
C LYS A 131 11.72 -22.79 -15.83
N ALA A 132 11.67 -22.52 -14.52
CA ALA A 132 11.90 -21.16 -14.02
C ALA A 132 13.33 -20.66 -14.31
N GLY A 133 14.31 -21.57 -14.37
CA GLY A 133 15.69 -21.25 -14.76
C GLY A 133 15.85 -20.93 -16.25
N GLU A 134 15.01 -21.52 -17.11
CA GLU A 134 14.98 -21.30 -18.56
C GLU A 134 14.27 -20.02 -18.97
N VAL A 135 13.40 -19.49 -18.09
CA VAL A 135 12.70 -18.23 -18.34
C VAL A 135 13.69 -17.07 -18.31
N GLY A 136 14.03 -16.57 -19.48
CA GLY A 136 14.87 -15.40 -19.68
C GLY A 136 14.09 -14.09 -19.62
N ASP A 137 14.83 -12.98 -19.59
CA ASP A 137 14.26 -11.65 -19.47
C ASP A 137 13.83 -11.02 -20.80
N ASN A 138 14.01 -11.72 -21.92
CA ASN A 138 13.71 -11.21 -23.28
C ASN A 138 14.35 -9.82 -23.55
N GLY A 139 15.47 -9.51 -22.92
CA GLY A 139 16.15 -8.21 -23.03
C GLY A 139 15.66 -7.13 -22.07
N ILE A 140 14.65 -7.41 -21.23
CA ILE A 140 14.08 -6.45 -20.26
C ILE A 140 15.13 -6.02 -19.24
N GLY A 141 15.96 -6.93 -18.75
CA GLY A 141 17.00 -6.63 -17.75
C GLY A 141 18.12 -5.72 -18.26
N SER A 142 18.18 -5.45 -19.57
CA SER A 142 19.18 -4.55 -20.15
C SER A 142 18.83 -3.07 -19.96
N ASP A 143 17.56 -2.73 -19.74
CA ASP A 143 17.10 -1.36 -19.49
C ASP A 143 16.70 -1.15 -18.02
N VAL A 144 17.73 -1.07 -17.17
CA VAL A 144 17.58 -0.80 -15.74
C VAL A 144 16.91 0.57 -15.50
N GLY A 145 17.07 1.52 -16.43
CA GLY A 145 16.43 2.83 -16.35
C GLY A 145 14.91 2.73 -16.43
N MET A 146 14.40 1.99 -17.42
CA MET A 146 12.98 1.70 -17.56
C MET A 146 12.41 0.97 -16.34
N LEU A 147 13.11 -0.06 -15.82
CA LEU A 147 12.65 -0.80 -14.65
C LEU A 147 12.58 0.09 -13.40
N ARG A 148 13.58 0.93 -13.18
CA ARG A 148 13.58 1.90 -12.08
C ARG A 148 12.43 2.89 -12.20
N GLU A 149 12.20 3.44 -13.38
CA GLU A 149 11.09 4.37 -13.63
C GLU A 149 9.73 3.69 -13.37
N ALA A 150 9.56 2.44 -13.83
CA ALA A 150 8.37 1.65 -13.54
C ALA A 150 8.16 1.44 -12.05
N VAL A 151 9.22 1.09 -11.30
CA VAL A 151 9.16 0.96 -9.83
C VAL A 151 8.71 2.26 -9.19
N LEU A 152 9.25 3.41 -9.60
CA LEU A 152 8.89 4.72 -9.06
C LEU A 152 7.41 5.06 -9.35
N ASN A 153 6.97 4.92 -10.60
CA ASN A 153 5.59 5.21 -11.03
C ASN A 153 4.56 4.31 -10.33
N ASN A 154 4.97 3.10 -9.96
CA ASN A 154 4.14 2.13 -9.27
C ASN A 154 4.05 2.35 -7.73
N GLY A 155 4.68 3.41 -7.21
CA GLY A 155 4.78 3.68 -5.78
C GLY A 155 5.86 2.87 -5.07
N GLY A 156 6.70 2.12 -5.79
CA GLY A 156 7.80 1.34 -5.23
C GLY A 156 7.51 -0.16 -5.07
N GLY A 157 8.59 -0.93 -5.03
CA GLY A 157 8.60 -2.37 -4.71
C GLY A 157 8.06 -3.32 -5.78
N TRP A 158 7.83 -2.88 -7.02
CA TRP A 158 7.54 -3.75 -8.18
C TRP A 158 7.57 -3.00 -9.51
N HIS A 159 7.87 -3.69 -10.61
CA HIS A 159 7.89 -3.10 -11.96
C HIS A 159 6.85 -3.71 -12.90
N GLY A 160 6.50 -4.99 -12.78
CA GLY A 160 5.40 -5.59 -13.56
C GLY A 160 5.70 -5.85 -15.05
N HIS A 161 6.97 -5.74 -15.46
CA HIS A 161 7.39 -5.85 -16.87
C HIS A 161 7.71 -7.28 -17.34
N GLY A 162 7.67 -8.27 -16.44
CA GLY A 162 8.02 -9.66 -16.73
C GLY A 162 9.24 -10.13 -15.95
N TRP A 163 9.74 -11.31 -16.28
CA TRP A 163 10.91 -11.89 -15.64
C TRP A 163 12.20 -11.13 -15.99
N VAL A 164 13.14 -11.04 -15.04
CA VAL A 164 14.41 -10.32 -15.22
C VAL A 164 15.60 -11.23 -14.91
N GLY A 165 16.70 -11.07 -15.65
CA GLY A 165 17.88 -11.93 -15.61
C GLY A 165 17.70 -13.28 -16.31
N GLU A 166 18.74 -14.11 -16.20
CA GLU A 166 18.79 -15.46 -16.78
C GLU A 166 19.38 -16.47 -15.78
N GLY A 167 19.12 -17.75 -16.00
CA GLY A 167 19.71 -18.84 -15.23
C GLY A 167 18.96 -19.23 -13.96
N LYS A 168 19.60 -20.06 -13.14
CA LYS A 168 18.98 -20.66 -11.94
C LYS A 168 18.70 -19.62 -10.87
N TRP A 169 17.54 -19.74 -10.25
CA TRP A 169 17.16 -18.94 -9.09
C TRP A 169 17.79 -19.50 -7.81
N THR A 170 18.12 -18.60 -6.90
CA THR A 170 18.47 -18.91 -5.51
C THR A 170 17.28 -18.59 -4.63
N VAL A 171 16.73 -19.61 -3.98
CA VAL A 171 15.62 -19.50 -3.03
C VAL A 171 16.15 -19.67 -1.61
N LYS A 172 15.86 -18.71 -0.73
CA LYS A 172 16.27 -18.75 0.68
C LYS A 172 15.15 -18.23 1.58
N LYS A 173 14.83 -18.95 2.65
CA LYS A 173 14.04 -18.41 3.76
C LYS A 173 14.97 -17.66 4.74
N GLY A 174 14.56 -16.49 5.20
CA GLY A 174 15.34 -15.66 6.10
C GLY A 174 14.51 -14.52 6.70
N ASN A 175 15.16 -13.48 7.17
CA ASN A 175 14.52 -12.29 7.73
C ASN A 175 14.97 -11.02 7.00
N VAL A 176 14.27 -9.93 7.30
CA VAL A 176 14.59 -8.58 6.87
C VAL A 176 14.99 -7.79 8.12
N SER A 177 16.03 -6.95 8.02
CA SER A 177 16.45 -6.10 9.14
C SER A 177 15.36 -5.08 9.50
N SER A 178 15.48 -4.44 10.67
CA SER A 178 14.61 -3.33 11.06
C SER A 178 14.65 -2.14 10.10
N THR A 179 15.68 -2.03 9.26
CA THR A 179 15.82 -0.99 8.24
C THR A 179 15.29 -1.42 6.87
N GLY A 180 14.67 -2.60 6.73
CA GLY A 180 14.15 -3.10 5.46
C GLY A 180 15.17 -3.79 4.56
N ARG A 181 16.39 -4.10 5.04
CA ARG A 181 17.40 -4.81 4.23
C ARG A 181 17.23 -6.32 4.36
N CYS A 182 17.07 -7.02 3.24
CA CYS A 182 17.02 -8.48 3.22
C CYS A 182 18.34 -9.08 3.70
N LEU A 183 18.31 -9.95 4.70
CA LEU A 183 19.53 -10.59 5.23
C LEU A 183 20.10 -11.69 4.31
N SER A 184 19.37 -12.07 3.25
CA SER A 184 19.79 -13.12 2.31
C SER A 184 20.51 -12.58 1.07
N CYS A 185 19.99 -11.51 0.46
CA CYS A 185 20.52 -10.92 -0.78
C CYS A 185 20.97 -9.46 -0.61
N SER A 186 20.78 -8.85 0.57
CA SER A 186 21.09 -7.44 0.85
C SER A 186 20.27 -6.40 0.08
N GLU A 187 19.24 -6.81 -0.67
CA GLU A 187 18.30 -5.87 -1.30
C GLU A 187 17.57 -5.03 -0.25
N GLN A 188 17.33 -3.77 -0.58
CA GLN A 188 16.56 -2.84 0.23
C GLN A 188 15.09 -2.97 -0.18
N LEU A 189 14.25 -3.49 0.72
CA LEU A 189 12.81 -3.46 0.51
C LEU A 189 12.32 -2.01 0.50
N ALA A 190 11.40 -1.74 -0.42
CA ALA A 190 10.78 -0.44 -0.56
C ALA A 190 9.75 -0.23 0.55
N CYS A 191 9.64 1.03 0.99
CA CYS A 191 8.38 1.52 1.52
C CYS A 191 7.45 1.74 0.32
N VAL A 192 6.77 0.67 -0.09
CA VAL A 192 5.77 0.74 -1.16
C VAL A 192 4.77 1.81 -0.74
N ASP A 193 4.59 2.86 -1.52
CA ASP A 193 3.50 3.82 -1.36
C ASP A 193 2.25 3.29 -2.05
N THR A 194 1.10 3.92 -1.86
CA THR A 194 -0.07 3.61 -2.67
C THR A 194 0.14 4.09 -4.11
N ASN A 195 -0.44 3.40 -5.09
CA ASN A 195 -0.22 3.79 -6.49
C ASN A 195 -0.75 5.22 -6.73
N GLU A 196 -0.17 5.93 -7.70
CA GLU A 196 -0.47 7.35 -7.91
C GLU A 196 -1.95 7.62 -8.19
N VAL A 197 -2.62 6.67 -8.85
CA VAL A 197 -4.04 6.78 -9.20
C VAL A 197 -4.92 6.73 -7.95
N GLU A 198 -4.64 5.82 -7.02
CA GLU A 198 -5.36 5.71 -5.76
C GLU A 198 -5.06 6.89 -4.84
N THR A 199 -3.80 7.34 -4.77
CA THR A 199 -3.42 8.54 -4.03
C THR A 199 -4.13 9.77 -4.58
N GLN A 200 -4.23 9.91 -5.90
CA GLN A 200 -4.96 11.02 -6.51
C GLN A 200 -6.46 10.93 -6.22
N LYS A 201 -7.08 9.76 -6.33
CA LYS A 201 -8.50 9.55 -5.95
C LYS A 201 -8.75 9.91 -4.49
N PHE A 202 -7.81 9.57 -3.61
CA PHE A 202 -7.88 9.92 -2.20
C PHE A 202 -7.80 11.44 -1.99
N VAL A 203 -6.84 12.11 -2.64
CA VAL A 203 -6.74 13.58 -2.63
C VAL A 203 -8.00 14.24 -3.18
N ASP A 204 -8.54 13.76 -4.29
CA ASP A 204 -9.77 14.28 -4.89
C ASP A 204 -10.97 14.11 -3.96
N SER A 205 -11.06 12.96 -3.28
CA SER A 205 -12.09 12.69 -2.27
C SER A 205 -11.95 13.60 -1.04
N LEU A 206 -10.73 13.85 -0.58
CA LEU A 206 -10.44 14.80 0.49
C LEU A 206 -10.89 16.21 0.12
N VAL A 207 -10.54 16.68 -1.07
CA VAL A 207 -10.96 18.00 -1.57
C VAL A 207 -12.49 18.07 -1.64
N ALA A 208 -13.14 17.07 -2.22
CA ALA A 208 -14.59 17.02 -2.32
C ALA A 208 -15.28 17.07 -0.95
N LEU A 209 -14.79 16.31 0.03
CA LEU A 209 -15.33 16.31 1.40
C LEU A 209 -15.07 17.61 2.15
N ALA A 210 -13.87 18.18 2.00
CA ALA A 210 -13.50 19.46 2.58
C ALA A 210 -14.40 20.59 2.05
N MET A 211 -14.79 20.53 0.77
CA MET A 211 -15.70 21.48 0.13
C MET A 211 -17.18 21.23 0.48
N ASP A 212 -17.65 19.97 0.50
CA ASP A 212 -19.06 19.61 0.72
C ASP A 212 -19.56 19.97 2.12
N ARG A 213 -18.83 19.63 3.19
CA ARG A 213 -19.30 19.93 4.57
C ARG A 213 -19.27 21.42 4.92
N LYS A 214 -18.53 22.24 4.15
CA LYS A 214 -18.56 23.69 4.28
C LYS A 214 -19.81 24.32 3.67
N THR A 215 -20.58 23.62 2.83
CA THR A 215 -21.85 24.13 2.29
C THR A 215 -23.03 24.04 3.27
N LYS A 216 -22.94 23.21 4.32
CA LYS A 216 -23.95 23.15 5.40
C LYS A 216 -23.84 24.28 6.43
N MET A 217 -22.75 25.06 6.39
CA MET A 217 -22.58 26.33 7.10
C MET A 217 -22.57 27.44 6.05
N ASN A 218 -23.61 28.28 6.00
CA ASN A 218 -23.78 29.36 5.01
C ASN A 218 -22.44 30.09 4.67
N SER A 219 -21.92 29.97 3.44
CA SER A 219 -21.34 31.06 2.62
C SER A 219 -20.41 30.59 1.48
N CYS A 220 -20.49 31.32 0.36
CA CYS A 220 -19.59 31.29 -0.80
C CYS A 220 -18.10 31.58 -0.47
N GLU A 221 -17.82 32.23 0.68
CA GLU A 221 -16.47 32.65 1.08
C GLU A 221 -15.57 31.46 1.42
N THR A 222 -16.12 30.39 1.99
CA THR A 222 -15.32 29.27 2.55
C THR A 222 -14.69 28.36 1.48
N ASN A 223 -15.25 28.31 0.26
CA ASN A 223 -14.68 27.57 -0.87
C ASN A 223 -13.43 28.26 -1.43
N VAL A 224 -13.40 29.59 -1.38
CA VAL A 224 -12.26 30.40 -1.82
C VAL A 224 -11.05 30.14 -0.93
N VAL A 225 -11.25 30.02 0.40
CA VAL A 225 -10.13 29.92 1.35
C VAL A 225 -9.40 28.57 1.32
N PHE A 226 -10.08 27.47 0.96
CA PHE A 226 -9.35 26.19 0.78
C PHE A 226 -8.56 26.19 -0.52
N SER A 227 -9.11 26.72 -1.61
CA SER A 227 -8.38 26.91 -2.87
C SER A 227 -7.15 27.80 -2.70
N GLU A 228 -7.24 28.86 -1.88
CA GLU A 228 -6.09 29.70 -1.53
C GLU A 228 -4.96 28.90 -0.87
N PHE A 229 -5.29 27.93 -0.01
CA PHE A 229 -4.29 27.04 0.57
C PHE A 229 -3.68 26.10 -0.47
N GLN A 230 -4.49 25.56 -1.39
CA GLN A 230 -4.00 24.71 -2.48
C GLN A 230 -3.00 25.49 -3.35
N ASP A 231 -3.36 26.70 -3.78
CA ASP A 231 -2.48 27.59 -4.55
C ASP A 231 -1.22 27.99 -3.78
N TRP A 232 -1.36 28.21 -2.47
CA TRP A 232 -0.23 28.53 -1.60
C TRP A 232 0.72 27.33 -1.53
N LEU A 233 0.21 26.12 -1.31
CA LEU A 233 1.01 24.91 -1.19
C LEU A 233 1.76 24.61 -2.50
N GLU A 234 1.13 24.80 -3.65
CA GLU A 234 1.78 24.62 -4.96
C GLU A 234 2.94 25.61 -5.19
N LYS A 235 2.85 26.83 -4.66
CA LYS A 235 3.91 27.85 -4.78
C LYS A 235 5.09 27.64 -3.83
N HIS A 236 4.90 26.91 -2.72
CA HIS A 236 5.89 26.71 -1.67
C HIS A 236 6.39 25.25 -1.59
N GLY A 237 5.94 24.39 -2.52
CA GLY A 237 5.81 22.94 -2.36
C GLY A 237 7.05 22.08 -2.48
N ASP A 238 7.92 22.11 -1.47
CA ASP A 238 8.92 21.05 -1.26
C ASP A 238 9.10 20.74 0.24
N TYR A 239 8.04 20.20 0.86
CA TYR A 239 8.07 19.78 2.26
C TYR A 239 8.14 18.26 2.37
N GLU A 240 9.03 17.77 3.25
CA GLU A 240 9.20 16.34 3.53
C GLU A 240 8.35 15.87 4.73
N ALA A 241 7.79 16.82 5.50
CA ALA A 241 6.87 16.53 6.59
C ALA A 241 5.89 17.69 6.83
N ILE A 242 4.65 17.33 7.16
CA ILE A 242 3.58 18.22 7.62
C ILE A 242 3.35 18.00 9.11
N VAL A 243 3.16 19.07 9.85
CA VAL A 243 3.10 19.07 11.31
C VAL A 243 1.76 19.63 11.76
N ASP A 244 1.01 18.81 12.50
CA ASP A 244 -0.19 19.25 13.22
C ASP A 244 0.25 20.03 14.47
N GLY A 245 0.42 21.34 14.29
CA GLY A 245 0.94 22.21 15.33
C GLY A 245 0.00 22.28 16.55
N ALA A 246 -1.31 22.14 16.32
CA ALA A 246 -2.30 22.21 17.39
C ALA A 246 -2.25 20.99 18.30
N ASN A 247 -2.12 19.79 17.71
CA ASN A 247 -2.00 18.52 18.40
C ASN A 247 -0.72 18.45 19.24
N ILE A 248 0.43 18.80 18.64
CA ILE A 248 1.73 18.78 19.34
C ILE A 248 1.78 19.78 20.50
N GLY A 249 1.39 21.03 20.25
CA GLY A 249 1.47 22.07 21.28
C GLY A 249 0.49 21.86 22.45
N LEU A 250 -0.51 20.99 22.31
CA LEU A 250 -1.44 20.64 23.38
C LEU A 250 -1.20 19.25 23.99
N TYR A 251 -0.26 18.49 23.46
CA TYR A 251 -0.02 17.13 23.91
C TYR A 251 0.44 17.09 25.37
N GLN A 252 -0.33 16.37 26.20
CA GLN A 252 -0.16 16.26 27.65
C GLN A 252 -0.20 17.59 28.42
N GLN A 253 -0.84 18.63 27.85
CA GLN A 253 -1.02 19.95 28.50
C GLN A 253 -2.35 20.07 29.27
N ASN A 254 -2.97 18.97 29.69
CA ASN A 254 -4.31 18.97 30.32
C ASN A 254 -4.28 19.21 31.85
N PHE A 255 -3.33 19.99 32.37
CA PHE A 255 -3.22 20.33 33.80
C PHE A 255 -3.65 21.78 34.08
N VAL A 256 -3.77 22.17 35.36
CA VAL A 256 -4.39 23.43 35.80
C VAL A 256 -3.81 24.69 35.14
N ASP A 257 -2.49 24.72 34.89
CA ASP A 257 -1.78 25.80 34.19
C ASP A 257 -1.29 25.40 32.78
N GLY A 258 -1.83 24.29 32.27
CA GLY A 258 -1.45 23.73 30.98
C GLY A 258 -1.90 24.65 29.85
N SER A 259 -0.96 25.00 28.98
CA SER A 259 -1.19 25.90 27.86
C SER A 259 -0.43 25.41 26.63
N PHE A 260 -0.69 26.03 25.49
CA PHE A 260 -0.01 25.68 24.26
C PHE A 260 1.52 25.82 24.42
N SER A 261 2.24 24.72 24.24
CA SER A 261 3.69 24.67 24.38
C SER A 261 4.39 24.85 23.03
N LEU A 262 4.92 26.06 22.80
CA LEU A 262 5.73 26.33 21.61
C LEU A 262 7.06 25.56 21.63
N SER A 263 7.62 25.28 22.81
CA SER A 263 8.87 24.54 22.94
C SER A 263 8.73 23.05 22.57
N GLN A 264 7.56 22.44 22.84
CA GLN A 264 7.27 21.09 22.32
C GLN A 264 7.25 21.09 20.79
N LEU A 265 6.55 22.05 20.19
CA LEU A 265 6.47 22.20 18.74
C LEU A 265 7.86 22.44 18.14
N GLU A 266 8.63 23.39 18.68
CA GLU A 266 10.00 23.68 18.23
C GLU A 266 10.91 22.44 18.32
N SER A 267 10.79 21.63 19.37
CA SER A 267 11.57 20.39 19.52
C SER A 267 11.28 19.40 18.40
N VAL A 268 10.00 19.24 18.03
CA VAL A 268 9.59 18.38 16.90
C VAL A 268 10.14 18.93 15.59
N MET A 269 10.03 20.24 15.35
CA MET A 269 10.53 20.88 14.14
C MET A 269 12.04 20.67 13.94
N LYS A 270 12.83 20.85 15.01
CA LYS A 270 14.29 20.65 14.97
C LYS A 270 14.69 19.20 14.76
N GLU A 271 13.95 18.27 15.35
CA GLU A 271 14.18 16.84 15.17
C GLU A 271 13.94 16.42 13.72
N LEU A 272 12.80 16.81 13.14
CA LEU A 272 12.46 16.52 11.74
C LEU A 272 13.44 17.16 10.77
N TYR A 273 13.87 18.40 11.03
CA TYR A 273 14.90 19.07 10.23
C TYR A 273 16.23 18.31 10.23
N ARG A 274 16.62 17.73 11.37
CA ARG A 274 17.84 16.92 11.48
C ARG A 274 17.73 15.59 10.74
N GLU A 275 16.55 14.95 10.78
CA GLU A 275 16.27 13.67 10.10
C GLU A 275 16.11 13.81 8.58
N SER A 276 15.70 14.99 8.09
CA SER A 276 15.43 15.27 6.66
C SER A 276 16.61 14.97 5.72
N GLY A 277 17.86 14.96 6.20
CA GLY A 277 19.07 14.70 5.39
C GLY A 277 19.40 15.79 4.35
N ASN A 278 18.38 16.55 3.91
CA ASN A 278 18.45 17.65 2.95
C ASN A 278 18.29 19.03 3.61
N ASN A 279 18.28 19.10 4.95
CA ASN A 279 18.07 20.33 5.71
C ASN A 279 16.76 21.07 5.35
N LYS A 280 15.66 20.33 5.15
CA LYS A 280 14.36 20.93 4.88
C LYS A 280 13.55 21.09 6.15
N TRP A 281 12.99 22.28 6.34
CA TRP A 281 12.04 22.51 7.42
C TRP A 281 10.68 21.91 7.08
N PRO A 282 10.02 21.24 8.03
CA PRO A 282 8.65 20.76 7.82
C PRO A 282 7.66 21.93 7.84
N LEU A 283 6.43 21.71 7.36
CA LEU A 283 5.38 22.72 7.36
C LEU A 283 4.45 22.58 8.58
N ILE A 284 4.33 23.64 9.37
CA ILE A 284 3.41 23.74 10.50
C ILE A 284 2.05 24.23 10.03
N LEU A 285 1.00 23.47 10.35
CA LEU A 285 -0.39 23.91 10.20
C LEU A 285 -0.92 24.30 11.58
N LEU A 286 -1.37 25.55 11.72
CA LEU A 286 -1.87 26.06 12.99
C LEU A 286 -2.95 27.13 12.80
N HIS A 287 -4.07 26.99 13.53
CA HIS A 287 -5.13 27.99 13.52
C HIS A 287 -4.67 29.43 13.75
N LYS A 288 -5.12 30.36 12.90
CA LYS A 288 -4.76 31.80 12.94
C LYS A 288 -4.96 32.46 14.30
N ARG A 289 -5.96 32.03 15.08
CA ARG A 289 -6.15 32.51 16.47
C ARG A 289 -4.96 32.17 17.36
N ARG A 290 -4.42 30.96 17.27
CA ARG A 290 -3.24 30.54 18.05
C ARG A 290 -1.98 31.28 17.60
N VAL A 291 -1.80 31.40 16.29
CA VAL A 291 -0.69 32.19 15.72
C VAL A 291 -0.71 33.62 16.27
N LYS A 292 -1.88 34.27 16.29
CA LYS A 292 -2.04 35.61 16.88
C LYS A 292 -1.65 35.65 18.36
N THR A 293 -2.13 34.70 19.17
CA THR A 293 -1.78 34.63 20.60
C THR A 293 -0.27 34.42 20.81
N LEU A 294 0.39 33.63 19.96
CA LEU A 294 1.84 33.45 20.04
C LEU A 294 2.60 34.73 19.64
N LEU A 295 2.14 35.45 18.63
CA LEU A 295 2.70 36.74 18.22
C LEU A 295 2.49 37.84 19.27
N GLU A 296 1.47 37.74 20.11
CA GLU A 296 1.25 38.68 21.23
C GLU A 296 2.23 38.42 22.39
N ASN A 297 2.79 37.22 22.50
CA ASN A 297 3.78 36.86 23.52
C ASN A 297 5.21 37.26 23.07
N PRO A 298 5.88 38.20 23.78
CA PRO A 298 7.22 38.67 23.40
C PRO A 298 8.29 37.57 23.30
N THR A 299 8.18 36.52 24.11
CA THR A 299 9.12 35.39 24.10
C THR A 299 9.01 34.55 22.84
N HIS A 300 7.80 34.45 22.27
CA HIS A 300 7.49 33.60 21.11
C HIS A 300 7.50 34.36 19.78
N ARG A 301 7.24 35.68 19.81
CA ARG A 301 7.05 36.52 18.62
C ARG A 301 8.12 36.33 17.55
N ASN A 302 9.39 36.48 17.91
CA ASN A 302 10.49 36.44 16.94
C ASN A 302 10.54 35.10 16.17
N LEU A 303 10.37 33.98 16.88
CA LEU A 303 10.40 32.64 16.28
C LEU A 303 9.22 32.41 15.34
N VAL A 304 8.02 32.86 15.73
CA VAL A 304 6.82 32.70 14.90
C VAL A 304 6.87 33.58 13.66
N GLU A 305 7.38 34.81 13.77
CA GLU A 305 7.62 35.69 12.61
C GLU A 305 8.64 35.08 11.65
N GLU A 306 9.73 34.50 12.17
CA GLU A 306 10.72 33.77 11.38
C GLU A 306 10.07 32.60 10.62
N TRP A 307 9.29 31.75 11.29
CA TRP A 307 8.61 30.63 10.65
C TRP A 307 7.63 31.07 9.55
N ILE A 308 6.90 32.16 9.76
CA ILE A 308 6.00 32.71 8.72
C ILE A 308 6.82 33.22 7.54
N SER A 309 7.89 33.98 7.78
CA SER A 309 8.72 34.57 6.72
C SER A 309 9.45 33.52 5.87
N ASN A 310 9.82 32.39 6.48
CA ASN A 310 10.49 31.28 5.82
C ASN A 310 9.51 30.27 5.20
N GLY A 311 8.20 30.51 5.25
CA GLY A 311 7.19 29.58 4.74
C GLY A 311 7.11 28.27 5.52
N VAL A 312 7.55 28.24 6.78
CA VAL A 312 7.55 27.07 7.66
C VAL A 312 6.23 26.94 8.42
N LEU A 313 5.42 28.00 8.48
CA LEU A 313 4.11 27.99 9.15
C LEU A 313 3.02 28.55 8.24
N TYR A 314 1.93 27.78 8.09
CA TYR A 314 0.70 28.24 7.47
C TYR A 314 -0.41 28.43 8.53
N ALA A 315 -0.97 29.64 8.57
CA ALA A 315 -2.03 30.00 9.50
C ALA A 315 -3.40 29.71 8.88
N THR A 316 -4.04 28.62 9.31
CA THR A 316 -5.37 28.25 8.80
C THR A 316 -6.44 29.27 9.22
N PRO A 317 -7.44 29.54 8.35
CA PRO A 317 -8.38 30.63 8.54
C PRO A 317 -9.36 30.39 9.70
N PRO A 318 -9.91 31.46 10.30
CA PRO A 318 -10.93 31.32 11.34
C PRO A 318 -12.15 30.53 10.86
N GLY A 319 -12.60 29.58 11.68
CA GLY A 319 -13.82 28.81 11.39
C GLY A 319 -13.60 27.60 10.48
N SER A 320 -12.37 27.35 10.04
CA SER A 320 -12.03 26.09 9.37
C SER A 320 -11.56 25.02 10.35
N ASN A 321 -11.77 23.76 10.00
CA ASN A 321 -11.10 22.65 10.67
C ASN A 321 -9.69 22.48 10.08
N ASP A 322 -8.67 22.57 10.93
CA ASP A 322 -7.25 22.42 10.57
C ASP A 322 -6.96 21.02 9.99
N ASP A 323 -7.77 20.02 10.36
CA ASP A 323 -7.62 18.63 9.93
C ASP A 323 -7.56 18.44 8.42
N TRP A 324 -8.38 19.22 7.71
CA TRP A 324 -8.40 19.18 6.25
C TRP A 324 -7.11 19.68 5.62
N TYR A 325 -6.43 20.62 6.26
CA TYR A 325 -5.26 21.27 5.69
C TYR A 325 -4.02 20.40 5.85
N TRP A 326 -3.76 19.89 7.06
CA TRP A 326 -2.61 19.02 7.26
C TRP A 326 -2.79 17.68 6.53
N LEU A 327 -4.01 17.15 6.44
CA LEU A 327 -4.24 15.89 5.74
C LEU A 327 -4.09 16.05 4.23
N TYR A 328 -4.68 17.11 3.67
CA TYR A 328 -4.51 17.43 2.25
C TYR A 328 -3.05 17.65 1.89
N ALA A 329 -2.32 18.44 2.69
CA ALA A 329 -0.93 18.75 2.41
C ALA A 329 -0.05 17.50 2.42
N ALA A 330 -0.20 16.63 3.43
CA ALA A 330 0.58 15.40 3.53
C ALA A 330 0.28 14.45 2.37
N ALA A 331 -1.00 14.30 2.01
CA ALA A 331 -1.42 13.44 0.91
C ALA A 331 -0.97 13.98 -0.46
N LYS A 332 -1.09 15.30 -0.69
CA LYS A 332 -0.72 15.95 -1.95
C LYS A 332 0.79 15.95 -2.17
N LEU A 333 1.58 16.16 -1.12
CA LEU A 333 3.05 16.16 -1.18
C LEU A 333 3.67 14.78 -1.00
N LYS A 334 2.87 13.74 -0.71
CA LYS A 334 3.32 12.36 -0.45
C LYS A 334 4.42 12.31 0.61
N CYS A 335 4.20 13.02 1.72
CA CYS A 335 5.21 13.25 2.75
C CYS A 335 4.71 12.89 4.15
N LEU A 336 5.60 12.87 5.14
CA LEU A 336 5.23 12.48 6.50
C LEU A 336 4.18 13.43 7.09
N LEU A 337 3.31 12.90 7.95
CA LEU A 337 2.33 13.64 8.74
C LEU A 337 2.60 13.41 10.22
N VAL A 338 2.98 14.46 10.94
CA VAL A 338 3.29 14.37 12.38
C VAL A 338 2.07 14.78 13.19
N THR A 339 1.36 13.78 13.71
CA THR A 339 0.20 13.96 14.58
C THR A 339 -0.05 12.70 15.41
N ASN A 340 -0.51 12.87 16.65
CA ASN A 340 -1.05 11.79 17.48
C ASN A 340 -2.58 11.70 17.35
N ASP A 341 -3.19 12.49 16.47
CA ASP A 341 -4.61 12.32 16.17
C ASP A 341 -4.85 10.91 15.59
N GLU A 342 -5.87 10.24 16.12
CA GLU A 342 -6.21 8.88 15.69
C GLU A 342 -6.96 8.88 14.35
N MET A 343 -7.38 10.07 13.88
CA MET A 343 -8.13 10.28 12.65
C MET A 343 -9.36 9.36 12.59
N ARG A 344 -10.08 9.30 13.72
CA ARG A 344 -11.23 8.39 13.95
C ARG A 344 -12.58 9.04 13.72
N ASP A 345 -12.61 10.32 13.38
CA ASP A 345 -13.86 10.99 13.08
C ASP A 345 -14.58 10.29 11.92
N HIS A 346 -15.92 10.22 11.98
CA HIS A 346 -16.80 9.66 10.93
C HIS A 346 -16.55 10.21 9.51
N ILE A 347 -15.70 11.23 9.39
CA ILE A 347 -15.23 11.85 8.15
C ILE A 347 -14.23 10.95 7.43
N PHE A 348 -13.31 10.31 8.16
CA PHE A 348 -12.27 9.47 7.58
C PHE A 348 -12.78 8.06 7.24
N GLU A 349 -13.90 7.65 7.84
CA GLU A 349 -14.66 6.46 7.42
C GLU A 349 -15.17 6.56 5.96
N LEU A 350 -15.35 7.79 5.44
CA LEU A 350 -15.76 8.03 4.05
C LEU A 350 -14.62 7.88 3.03
N LEU A 351 -13.36 7.82 3.46
CA LEU A 351 -12.17 7.80 2.59
C LEU A 351 -11.76 6.39 2.13
N GLY A 352 -12.63 5.39 2.30
CA GLY A 352 -12.31 4.00 1.98
C GLY A 352 -11.39 3.39 3.05
N SER A 353 -11.96 2.48 3.85
CA SER A 353 -11.32 1.97 5.07
C SER A 353 -9.98 1.25 4.86
N THR A 354 -9.72 0.69 3.68
CA THR A 354 -8.48 -0.07 3.43
C THR A 354 -7.34 0.81 2.93
N PHE A 355 -7.61 1.77 2.03
CA PHE A 355 -6.59 2.68 1.50
C PHE A 355 -6.11 3.63 2.60
N PHE A 356 -7.04 4.29 3.30
CA PHE A 356 -6.68 5.31 4.27
C PHE A 356 -5.87 4.75 5.44
N GLN A 357 -6.13 3.52 5.90
CA GLN A 357 -5.33 2.90 6.95
C GLN A 357 -3.90 2.60 6.45
N LYS A 358 -3.74 2.06 5.24
CA LYS A 358 -2.41 1.86 4.62
C LYS A 358 -1.66 3.18 4.44
N TRP A 359 -2.34 4.23 3.99
CA TRP A 359 -1.77 5.56 3.87
C TRP A 359 -1.33 6.10 5.24
N LYS A 360 -2.19 6.00 6.25
CA LYS A 360 -1.91 6.42 7.63
C LYS A 360 -0.69 5.70 8.21
N GLU A 361 -0.63 4.37 8.10
CA GLU A 361 0.50 3.57 8.60
C GLU A 361 1.85 3.98 7.97
N ARG A 362 1.83 4.49 6.73
CA ARG A 362 3.03 4.87 5.97
C ARG A 362 3.46 6.31 6.18
N HIS A 363 2.51 7.20 6.48
CA HIS A 363 2.78 8.64 6.54
C HIS A 363 2.73 9.18 7.98
N GLN A 364 1.97 8.55 8.89
CA GLN A 364 1.80 9.07 10.24
C GLN A 364 3.04 8.84 11.10
N VAL A 365 3.68 9.93 11.51
CA VAL A 365 4.70 9.95 12.57
C VAL A 365 4.00 10.28 13.89
N ARG A 366 4.07 9.35 14.84
CA ARG A 366 3.60 9.58 16.21
C ARG A 366 4.74 10.14 17.06
N TYR A 367 4.40 10.78 18.16
CA TYR A 367 5.41 11.40 19.03
C TYR A 367 5.05 11.24 20.50
N THR A 368 6.06 11.22 21.35
CA THR A 368 5.89 11.25 22.81
C THR A 368 7.05 11.98 23.47
N PHE A 369 6.83 12.47 24.69
CA PHE A 369 7.85 13.17 25.48
C PHE A 369 8.14 12.38 26.75
N VAL A 370 9.18 11.54 26.72
CA VAL A 370 9.58 10.73 27.88
C VAL A 370 10.59 11.50 28.72
N LYS A 371 10.19 11.92 29.91
CA LYS A 371 11.00 12.78 30.81
C LYS A 371 11.49 14.06 30.12
N GLY A 372 10.65 14.64 29.26
CA GLY A 372 10.96 15.86 28.50
C GLY A 372 11.75 15.63 27.21
N ASN A 373 12.23 14.41 26.94
CA ASN A 373 12.90 14.09 25.68
C ASN A 373 11.88 13.65 24.63
N LEU A 374 11.92 14.30 23.48
CA LEU A 374 11.12 13.91 22.33
C LEU A 374 11.56 12.54 21.80
N LYS A 375 10.59 11.69 21.54
CA LYS A 375 10.73 10.47 20.76
C LYS A 375 9.72 10.49 19.63
N LEU A 376 10.20 10.40 18.40
CA LEU A 376 9.38 10.19 17.22
C LEU A 376 9.27 8.69 16.94
N GLU A 377 8.05 8.24 16.66
CA GLU A 377 7.74 6.90 16.19
C GLU A 377 7.49 7.01 14.69
N MET A 378 8.55 6.76 13.93
CA MET A 378 8.54 6.83 12.48
C MET A 378 7.77 5.64 11.87
N PRO A 379 7.07 5.83 10.75
CA PRO A 379 6.56 4.74 9.93
C PRO A 379 7.64 3.69 9.62
N SER A 380 7.22 2.45 9.36
CA SER A 380 8.13 1.40 8.94
C SER A 380 8.90 1.83 7.68
N PRO A 381 10.23 1.65 7.63
CA PRO A 381 11.03 2.04 6.47
C PRO A 381 10.79 1.15 5.23
N PHE A 382 9.96 0.11 5.38
CA PHE A 382 9.56 -0.79 4.30
C PHE A 382 8.13 -1.32 4.51
N SER A 383 7.48 -1.72 3.43
CA SER A 383 6.15 -2.35 3.47
C SER A 383 6.25 -3.88 3.55
N VAL A 384 5.48 -4.48 4.45
CA VAL A 384 5.33 -5.94 4.59
C VAL A 384 4.33 -6.47 3.55
N VAL A 385 4.76 -6.46 2.29
CA VAL A 385 4.02 -7.00 1.15
C VAL A 385 4.98 -7.75 0.23
N ILE A 386 4.44 -8.54 -0.71
CA ILE A 386 5.25 -9.11 -1.78
C ILE A 386 5.92 -7.99 -2.59
N GLN A 387 7.23 -8.07 -2.77
CA GLN A 387 8.00 -7.08 -3.54
C GLN A 387 8.84 -7.73 -4.64
N GLU A 388 8.94 -7.04 -5.77
CA GLU A 388 9.78 -7.33 -6.92
C GLU A 388 10.78 -6.17 -7.08
N SER A 389 12.08 -6.47 -7.03
CA SER A 389 13.13 -5.44 -7.16
C SER A 389 13.41 -5.08 -8.61
N GLU A 390 14.08 -3.94 -8.85
CA GLU A 390 14.58 -3.53 -10.17
C GLU A 390 15.50 -4.58 -10.82
N LYS A 391 16.09 -5.47 -10.01
CA LYS A 391 16.96 -6.56 -10.48
C LYS A 391 16.21 -7.87 -10.74
N GLY A 392 14.89 -7.90 -10.57
CA GLY A 392 14.07 -9.11 -10.68
C GLY A 392 14.05 -10.01 -9.45
N SER A 393 14.62 -9.58 -8.33
CA SER A 393 14.58 -10.36 -7.09
C SER A 393 13.21 -10.22 -6.43
N TRP A 394 12.66 -11.33 -5.97
CA TRP A 394 11.37 -11.38 -5.30
C TRP A 394 11.51 -11.61 -3.80
N HIS A 395 10.65 -10.96 -3.03
CA HIS A 395 10.58 -11.10 -1.58
C HIS A 395 9.14 -11.34 -1.16
N PHE A 396 8.88 -12.49 -0.53
CA PHE A 396 7.54 -12.89 -0.08
C PHE A 396 7.50 -12.92 1.46
N PRO A 397 6.71 -12.06 2.11
CA PRO A 397 6.48 -12.16 3.54
C PRO A 397 5.53 -13.32 3.85
N VAL A 398 5.88 -14.12 4.85
CA VAL A 398 5.05 -15.25 5.30
C VAL A 398 4.05 -14.77 6.35
N SER A 399 2.81 -15.24 6.26
CA SER A 399 1.78 -15.02 7.28
C SER A 399 2.20 -15.66 8.60
N CYS A 400 2.11 -14.93 9.70
CA CYS A 400 2.40 -15.44 11.04
C CYS A 400 1.21 -15.16 11.98
N GLU A 401 0.89 -16.12 12.85
CA GLU A 401 -0.22 -15.98 13.82
C GLU A 401 0.11 -15.01 14.96
N ASN A 402 1.41 -14.76 15.20
CA ASN A 402 1.89 -13.82 16.22
C ASN A 402 2.20 -12.46 15.57
N ASN A 403 1.67 -11.38 16.15
CA ASN A 403 1.83 -9.99 15.66
C ASN A 403 3.25 -9.40 15.82
N GLU A 404 4.29 -10.21 16.06
CA GLU A 404 5.67 -9.73 16.15
C GLU A 404 6.28 -9.58 14.75
N GLU A 405 6.06 -8.42 14.12
CA GLU A 405 6.57 -8.13 12.78
C GLU A 405 8.10 -8.22 12.65
N SER A 406 8.84 -7.98 13.74
CA SER A 406 10.30 -7.98 13.76
C SER A 406 10.94 -9.36 13.55
N SER A 407 10.20 -10.45 13.77
CA SER A 407 10.69 -11.83 13.60
C SER A 407 10.09 -12.51 12.36
N ARG A 408 9.32 -11.78 11.55
CA ARG A 408 8.63 -12.33 10.37
C ARG A 408 9.61 -13.01 9.43
N THR A 409 9.25 -14.22 9.00
CA THR A 409 9.97 -14.96 7.97
C THR A 409 9.64 -14.42 6.58
N TRP A 410 10.67 -14.31 5.75
CA TRP A 410 10.59 -13.89 4.36
C TRP A 410 11.23 -14.96 3.48
N MET A 411 10.67 -15.17 2.29
CA MET A 411 11.35 -15.92 1.22
C MET A 411 11.98 -14.93 0.25
N CYS A 412 13.30 -15.00 0.14
CA CYS A 412 14.12 -14.27 -0.82
C CYS A 412 14.38 -15.17 -2.03
N ILE A 413 14.02 -14.67 -3.21
CA ILE A 413 14.24 -15.36 -4.48
C ILE A 413 15.02 -14.42 -5.39
N SER A 414 16.23 -14.80 -5.75
CA SER A 414 17.16 -13.92 -6.46
C SER A 414 17.95 -14.67 -7.51
N ARG A 415 18.34 -13.97 -8.57
CA ARG A 415 19.36 -14.42 -9.51
C ARG A 415 20.67 -13.70 -9.20
N GLN A 416 21.79 -14.34 -9.54
CA GLN A 416 23.08 -13.68 -9.46
C GLN A 416 23.11 -12.61 -10.56
N SER A 417 23.15 -11.34 -10.19
CA SER A 417 23.20 -10.25 -11.17
C SER A 417 24.54 -10.32 -11.92
N ILE A 418 24.52 -10.05 -13.22
CA ILE A 418 25.75 -9.84 -14.01
C ILE A 418 26.62 -8.75 -13.35
N LEU A 419 25.98 -7.77 -12.67
CA LEU A 419 26.63 -6.68 -11.95
C LEU A 419 27.36 -7.11 -10.67
N ASP A 420 27.05 -8.28 -10.11
CA ASP A 420 27.67 -8.82 -8.89
C ASP A 420 28.89 -9.71 -9.20
N SER A 421 29.26 -9.84 -10.48
CA SER A 421 30.46 -10.57 -10.89
C SER A 421 31.71 -9.76 -10.53
N PRO A 422 32.64 -10.28 -9.72
CA PRO A 422 33.92 -9.61 -9.53
C PRO A 422 34.61 -9.53 -10.89
N LYS A 423 34.96 -8.31 -11.33
CA LYS A 423 35.81 -8.12 -12.52
C LYS A 423 37.04 -8.98 -12.32
N SER A 424 37.14 -10.07 -13.08
CA SER A 424 38.37 -10.85 -13.13
C SER A 424 39.44 -9.90 -13.66
N ASN A 425 40.40 -9.54 -12.81
CA ASN A 425 41.60 -8.85 -13.24
C ASN A 425 42.33 -9.82 -14.19
N GLY A 426 42.02 -9.71 -15.48
CA GLY A 426 42.73 -10.38 -16.55
C GLY A 426 44.17 -9.92 -16.51
N LYS A 427 45.04 -10.75 -15.93
CA LYS A 427 46.46 -10.73 -16.26
C LYS A 427 46.56 -11.09 -17.73
N ILE A 428 46.91 -10.11 -18.55
CA ILE A 428 47.37 -10.33 -19.92
C ILE A 428 48.83 -10.83 -19.80
N PRO A 429 49.22 -11.90 -20.53
CA PRO A 429 50.57 -12.46 -20.50
C PRO A 429 51.66 -11.49 -20.94
#